data_AF-A0A8S0G2U1-F1
#
_entry.id   AF-A0A8S0G2U1-F1
#
_cell.length_a   1.000
_cell.length_b   1.000
_cell.length_c   1.000
_cell.angle_alpha   90.00
_cell.angle_beta   90.00
_cell.angle_gamma   90.00
#
_symmetry.space_group_name_H-M   'P 1'
#
loop_
_entity.id
_entity.type
_entity.pdbx_description
1 polymer ?
#
loop_
_entity_poly.entity_id
_entity_poly.type
_entity_poly.pdbx_seq_one_letter_code
_entity_poly.pdbx_strand_id
1 'polypeptide(L)'
;MAYRDQPLGELALSIPRASALFRKYDMDYCCGGKQTLARAAARKELDVEVIEAELAKLAEQPIEKDWRPMASAPRWQKSLTISSCATTIVTASSCRS
;
A
#
# COMPACT_ATOMS: atom_id res chain seq x y z
N MET A 1 -19.03 16.04 -8.64
CA MET A 1 -19.77 14.75 -8.60
C MET A 1 -20.65 14.78 -7.38
N ALA A 2 -21.93 14.44 -7.48
CA ALA A 2 -22.81 14.41 -6.31
C ALA A 2 -22.67 13.04 -5.62
N TYR A 3 -21.86 12.97 -4.56
CA TYR A 3 -21.70 11.76 -3.75
C TYR A 3 -22.84 11.62 -2.72
N ARG A 4 -23.57 12.71 -2.45
CA ARG A 4 -24.69 12.78 -1.50
C ARG A 4 -25.80 11.72 -1.71
N ASP A 5 -26.08 11.36 -2.96
CA ASP A 5 -27.16 10.43 -3.35
C ASP A 5 -26.67 8.99 -3.49
N GLN A 6 -25.36 8.77 -3.44
CA GLN A 6 -24.79 7.43 -3.56
C GLN A 6 -24.86 6.67 -2.22
N PRO A 7 -25.04 5.34 -2.29
CA PRO A 7 -25.02 4.51 -1.10
C PRO A 7 -23.61 4.47 -0.51
N LEU A 8 -23.54 4.57 0.83
CA LEU A 8 -22.29 4.52 1.59
C LEU A 8 -21.44 3.28 1.27
N GLY A 9 -22.09 2.13 1.06
CA GLY A 9 -21.40 0.90 0.72
C GLY A 9 -20.66 0.98 -0.60
N GLU A 10 -21.23 1.63 -1.61
CA GLU A 10 -20.61 1.78 -2.92
C GLU A 10 -19.46 2.79 -2.88
N LEU A 11 -19.65 3.92 -2.18
CA LEU A 11 -18.57 4.89 -1.94
C LEU A 11 -17.36 4.27 -1.23
N ALA A 12 -17.61 3.41 -0.23
CA ALA A 12 -16.56 2.70 0.50
C ALA A 12 -15.80 1.68 -0.37
N LEU A 13 -16.44 1.13 -1.40
CA LEU A 13 -15.83 0.19 -2.35
C LEU A 13 -15.08 0.90 -3.48
N SER A 14 -15.63 2.02 -3.99
CA SER A 14 -15.01 2.78 -5.08
C SER A 14 -13.76 3.54 -4.63
N ILE A 15 -13.74 4.06 -3.40
CA ILE A 15 -12.63 4.89 -2.89
C ILE A 15 -11.94 4.14 -1.74
N PRO A 16 -10.78 3.50 -1.98
CA PRO A 16 -9.98 2.95 -0.90
C PRO A 16 -9.49 4.11 -0.02
N ARG A 17 -9.89 4.11 1.26
CA ARG A 17 -9.71 5.13 2.34
C ARG A 17 -10.98 5.87 2.74
N ALA A 18 -12.04 5.88 1.92
CA ALA A 18 -13.34 6.45 2.32
C ALA A 18 -13.89 5.75 3.58
N SER A 19 -13.71 4.43 3.69
CA SER A 19 -14.11 3.64 4.86
C SER A 19 -13.46 4.11 6.17
N ALA A 20 -12.20 4.59 6.12
CA ALA A 20 -11.53 5.12 7.31
C ALA A 20 -12.10 6.47 7.73
N LEU A 21 -12.50 7.31 6.76
CA LEU A 21 -13.18 8.57 7.01
C LEU A 21 -14.55 8.32 7.68
N PHE A 22 -15.35 7.39 7.14
CA PHE A 22 -16.65 7.04 7.72
C PHE A 22 -16.55 6.51 9.15
N ARG A 23 -15.50 5.75 9.48
CA ARG A 23 -15.24 5.32 10.87
C ARG A 23 -14.91 6.49 11.81
N LYS A 24 -14.19 7.51 11.35
CA LYS A 24 -13.89 8.69 12.19
C LYS A 24 -15.14 9.48 12.56
N TYR A 25 -16.10 9.53 11.65
CA TYR A 25 -17.40 10.18 11.86
C TYR A 25 -18.47 9.24 12.44
N ASP A 26 -18.08 8.01 12.80
CA ASP A 26 -18.98 6.98 13.35
C ASP A 26 -20.20 6.72 12.45
N MET A 27 -20.02 6.81 11.13
CA MET A 27 -21.05 6.50 10.14
C MET A 27 -21.10 5.00 9.86
N ASP A 28 -22.27 4.40 10.05
CA ASP A 28 -22.47 2.96 9.90
C ASP A 28 -22.58 2.53 8.43
N TYR A 29 -21.43 2.42 7.77
CA TYR A 29 -21.32 1.93 6.38
C TYR A 29 -21.31 0.39 6.28
N CYS A 30 -21.12 -0.31 7.42
CA CYS A 30 -20.99 -1.76 7.48
C CYS A 30 -22.35 -2.46 7.52
N CYS A 31 -23.28 -2.02 8.38
CA CYS A 31 -24.63 -2.56 8.47
C CYS A 31 -25.62 -1.72 7.65
N GLY A 32 -25.36 -0.42 7.52
CA GLY A 32 -26.20 0.55 6.82
C GLY A 32 -25.81 0.86 5.38
N GLY A 33 -25.05 -0.01 4.70
CA GLY A 33 -24.47 0.30 3.37
C GLY A 33 -25.46 0.69 2.26
N LYS A 34 -26.76 0.39 2.40
CA LYS A 34 -27.84 0.82 1.50
C LYS A 34 -28.29 2.26 1.71
N GLN A 35 -27.87 2.88 2.81
CA GLN A 35 -28.23 4.24 3.17
C GLN A 35 -27.36 5.23 2.38
N THR A 36 -27.98 6.32 1.92
CA THR A 36 -27.26 7.39 1.20
C THR A 36 -26.40 8.21 2.16
N LEU A 37 -25.33 8.81 1.63
CA LEU A 37 -24.45 9.71 2.37
C LEU A 37 -25.26 10.83 3.05
N ALA A 38 -26.18 11.46 2.33
CA ALA A 38 -27.04 12.52 2.87
C ALA A 38 -27.87 12.06 4.07
N ARG A 39 -28.44 10.85 4.01
CA ARG A 39 -29.26 10.30 5.10
C ARG A 39 -28.41 9.97 6.32
N ALA A 40 -27.20 9.44 6.13
CA ALA A 40 -26.29 9.15 7.24
C ALA A 40 -25.74 10.41 7.90
N ALA A 41 -25.37 11.42 7.09
CA ALA A 41 -24.95 12.73 7.58
C ALA A 41 -26.06 13.41 8.38
N ALA A 42 -27.31 13.40 7.88
CA ALA A 42 -28.46 13.97 8.59
C ALA A 42 -28.74 13.30 9.95
N ARG A 43 -28.55 11.97 10.06
CA ARG A 43 -28.74 11.26 11.34
C ARG A 43 -27.69 11.61 12.40
N LYS A 44 -26.51 12.03 11.95
CA LYS A 44 -25.36 12.37 12.80
C LYS A 44 -25.19 13.88 12.96
N GLU A 45 -26.10 14.68 12.40
CA GLU A 45 -26.04 16.14 12.36
C GLU A 45 -24.73 16.66 11.76
N LEU A 46 -24.18 15.91 10.80
CA LEU A 46 -22.95 16.25 10.09
C LEU A 46 -23.27 16.96 8.79
N ASP A 47 -22.38 17.89 8.42
CA ASP A 47 -22.49 18.60 7.17
C ASP A 47 -22.03 17.73 6.00
N VAL A 48 -22.95 17.46 5.07
CA VAL A 48 -22.69 16.59 3.91
C VAL A 48 -21.65 17.21 2.98
N GLU A 49 -21.60 18.53 2.86
CA GLU A 49 -20.67 19.22 1.96
C GLU A 49 -19.23 19.06 2.45
N VAL A 50 -19.02 19.11 3.77
CA VAL A 50 -17.69 18.87 4.39
C VAL A 50 -17.21 17.45 4.09
N ILE A 51 -18.10 16.46 4.19
CA ILE A 51 -17.75 15.06 3.92
C ILE A 51 -17.47 14.86 2.42
N GLU A 52 -18.25 15.48 1.53
CA GLU A 52 -18.02 15.43 0.08
C GLU A 52 -16.67 16.05 -0.29
N ALA A 53 -16.28 17.17 0.32
CA ALA A 53 -14.99 17.82 0.08
C ALA A 53 -13.81 16.91 0.50
N GLU A 54 -13.91 16.28 1.67
CA GLU A 54 -12.88 15.34 2.14
C GLU A 54 -12.81 14.08 1.27
N LEU A 55 -13.96 13.56 0.80
CA LEU A 55 -14.01 12.44 -0.14
C LEU A 55 -13.38 12.78 -1.48
N ALA A 56 -13.68 13.96 -2.04
CA ALA A 56 -13.09 14.43 -3.29
C ALA A 56 -11.56 14.51 -3.18
N LYS A 57 -11.08 15.10 -2.09
CA LYS A 57 -9.65 15.19 -1.79
C LYS A 57 -8.97 13.82 -1.69
N LEU A 58 -9.64 12.83 -1.07
CA LEU A 58 -9.14 11.46 -1.00
C LEU A 58 -9.15 10.75 -2.36
N ALA A 59 -10.11 11.05 -3.23
CA ALA A 59 -10.18 10.51 -4.58
C ALA A 59 -9.10 11.11 -5.51
N GLU A 60 -8.74 12.37 -5.30
CA GLU A 60 -7.67 13.05 -6.03
C GLU A 60 -6.28 12.57 -5.62
N GLN A 61 -6.11 12.12 -4.37
CA GLN A 61 -4.83 11.57 -3.94
C GLN A 61 -4.61 10.19 -4.56
N PRO A 62 -3.66 10.03 -5.50
CA PRO A 62 -3.31 8.71 -5.98
C PRO A 62 -2.90 7.88 -4.78
N ILE A 63 -3.41 6.65 -4.70
CA ILE A 63 -2.92 5.69 -3.72
C ILE A 63 -1.45 5.48 -4.09
N GLU A 64 -0.53 6.14 -3.37
CA GLU A 64 0.87 5.76 -3.28
C GLU A 64 0.89 4.39 -2.61
N LYS A 65 0.49 3.39 -3.39
CA LYS A 65 0.72 2.00 -3.11
C LYS A 65 2.21 1.88 -3.35
N ASP A 66 3.02 2.11 -2.31
CA ASP A 66 4.37 1.56 -2.23
C ASP A 66 4.20 0.04 -2.15
N TRP A 67 3.80 -0.56 -3.27
CA TRP A 67 3.96 -1.98 -3.49
C TRP A 67 5.44 -2.11 -3.82
N ARG A 68 6.31 -1.99 -2.82
CA ARG A 68 7.64 -2.59 -2.93
C ARG A 68 7.41 -4.00 -3.48
N PRO A 69 7.92 -4.35 -4.68
CA PRO A 69 7.97 -5.74 -5.04
C PRO A 69 8.85 -6.36 -3.96
N MET A 70 8.24 -7.21 -3.14
CA MET A 70 8.95 -8.07 -2.20
C MET A 70 9.64 -9.19 -3.01
N ALA A 71 10.43 -8.79 -3.99
CA ALA A 71 11.12 -9.64 -4.95
C ALA A 71 12.26 -8.81 -5.55
N SER A 72 13.39 -8.71 -4.84
CA SER A 72 14.72 -8.49 -5.42
C SER A 72 15.81 -8.69 -4.38
N ALA A 73 15.96 -9.93 -3.91
CA ALA A 73 17.27 -10.47 -3.57
C ALA A 73 17.19 -12.01 -3.50
N PRO A 74 17.64 -12.76 -4.52
CA PRO A 74 17.92 -14.16 -4.32
C PRO A 74 19.12 -14.27 -3.35
N ARG A 75 18.93 -14.95 -2.22
CA ARG A 75 19.93 -15.22 -1.17
C ARG A 75 21.05 -16.18 -1.59
N TRP A 76 21.23 -16.44 -2.89
CA TRP A 76 22.04 -17.56 -3.41
C TRP A 76 23.13 -17.15 -4.42
N GLN A 77 23.68 -15.95 -4.28
CA GLN A 77 25.01 -15.64 -4.79
C GLN A 77 25.74 -15.11 -3.55
N LYS A 78 26.79 -15.72 -3.00
CA LYS A 78 28.08 -16.05 -3.63
C LYS A 78 28.87 -16.84 -2.56
N SER A 79 28.97 -18.16 -2.72
CA SER A 79 29.99 -18.98 -2.08
C SER A 79 30.78 -19.72 -3.16
N LEU A 80 31.33 -18.98 -4.11
CA LEU A 80 32.37 -19.47 -5.02
C LEU A 80 33.42 -18.39 -5.22
N THR A 81 34.15 -18.12 -4.14
CA THR A 81 35.57 -17.78 -4.20
C THR A 81 36.18 -18.37 -2.95
N ILE A 82 36.62 -19.63 -3.06
CA ILE A 82 37.75 -20.10 -2.27
C ILE A 82 38.86 -19.12 -2.61
N SER A 83 39.07 -18.19 -1.70
CA SER A 83 40.15 -17.22 -1.73
C SER A 83 41.43 -18.00 -1.93
N SER A 84 42.09 -17.67 -3.04
CA SER A 84 43.48 -17.98 -3.33
C SER A 84 44.32 -17.78 -2.07
N CYS A 85 44.79 -18.89 -1.50
CA CYS A 85 45.85 -18.92 -0.52
C CYS A 85 46.93 -19.82 -1.11
N ALA A 86 48.00 -19.18 -1.57
CA ALA A 86 49.39 -19.64 -1.60
C ALA A 86 50.09 -19.27 -2.91
N THR A 87 50.35 -17.98 -3.06
CA THR A 87 51.61 -17.54 -3.66
C THR A 87 52.76 -18.10 -2.83
N THR A 88 53.42 -19.16 -3.31
CA THR A 88 54.81 -19.45 -2.94
C THR A 88 55.58 -19.96 -4.16
N ILE A 89 56.27 -19.01 -4.79
CA ILE A 89 57.67 -19.10 -5.23
C ILE A 89 57.96 -20.02 -6.44
N VAL A 90 58.02 -19.30 -7.55
CA VAL A 90 58.93 -19.44 -8.70
C VAL A 90 60.32 -20.04 -8.38
N THR A 91 60.79 -20.83 -9.35
CA THR A 91 62.19 -21.11 -9.72
C THR A 91 62.97 -22.17 -8.93
N ALA A 92 63.25 -23.28 -9.63
CA ALA A 92 64.60 -23.66 -10.07
C ALA A 92 64.97 -25.13 -9.78
N SER A 93 65.33 -25.82 -10.87
CA SER A 93 66.44 -26.77 -10.97
C SER A 93 66.51 -27.97 -10.03
N SER A 94 66.31 -29.16 -10.60
CA SER A 94 67.34 -30.20 -10.83
C SER A 94 66.67 -31.58 -10.76
N CYS A 95 66.44 -32.26 -11.89
CA CYS A 95 67.34 -33.29 -12.42
C CYS A 95 67.82 -34.34 -11.39
N ARG A 96 67.19 -35.53 -11.50
CA ARG A 96 67.81 -36.87 -11.60
C ARG A 96 68.71 -37.34 -10.44
N SER A 97 68.31 -38.43 -9.78
CA SER A 97 68.99 -39.73 -9.92
C SER A 97 68.14 -40.88 -9.41
#